data_AF-A0A524NH99-F1
#
_entry.id   AF-A0A524NH99-F1
#
_cell.length_a   1.000
_cell.length_b   1.000
_cell.length_c   1.000
_cell.angle_alpha   90.00
_cell.angle_beta   90.00
_cell.angle_gamma   90.00
#
_symmetry.space_group_name_H-M   'P 1'
#
loop_
_entity.id
_entity.type
_entity.pdbx_description
1 polymer ?
#
loop_
_entity_poly.entity_id
_entity_poly.type
_entity_poly.pdbx_seq_one_letter_code
_entity_poly.pdbx_strand_id
1 'polypeptide(L)'
;MSPAGSGDAAICARRVRQIYDDDLTGAAGVLHVLAAWQPPPVNGRLSPLVALTTGAAMPESRTDPFVLRVARARADAIITTGRNLRAEPTLTHSLESRRTDTSIVRAWRTEIVGKSSPTASVVLTRGAEVDLSHPLFHGDNRRTIFTSTAAARSLRAAAAAAGVEVIGVDRPGIHAAITWLREERDYATVCVEVGPSTGAELYR
;
A
#
# COMPACT_ATOMS: atom_id res chain seq x y z
N MET A 1 -27.69 10.44 4.14
CA MET A 1 -28.10 9.59 3.01
C MET A 1 -27.06 8.49 2.84
N SER A 2 -27.41 7.21 3.00
CA SER A 2 -26.47 6.12 2.66
C SER A 2 -26.30 6.07 1.14
N PRO A 3 -25.07 6.04 0.60
CA PRO A 3 -24.87 5.86 -0.83
C PRO A 3 -25.42 4.49 -1.21
N ALA A 4 -26.35 4.46 -2.16
CA ALA A 4 -26.98 3.24 -2.66
C ALA A 4 -26.01 2.49 -3.57
N GLY A 5 -25.00 1.86 -2.96
CA GLY A 5 -24.17 0.86 -3.62
C GLY A 5 -24.86 -0.51 -3.66
N SER A 6 -24.35 -1.40 -4.49
CA SER A 6 -24.67 -2.81 -4.55
C SER A 6 -24.64 -3.46 -3.16
N GLY A 7 -25.27 -4.63 -3.03
CA GLY A 7 -25.26 -5.39 -1.77
C GLY A 7 -23.84 -5.57 -1.22
N ASP A 8 -22.88 -5.83 -2.11
CA ASP A 8 -21.46 -5.99 -1.82
C ASP A 8 -20.80 -4.69 -1.31
N ALA A 9 -20.99 -3.57 -2.02
CA ALA A 9 -20.47 -2.27 -1.60
C ALA A 9 -21.04 -1.85 -0.23
N ALA A 10 -22.33 -2.10 0.00
CA ALA A 10 -22.99 -1.82 1.28
C ALA A 10 -22.49 -2.73 2.42
N ILE A 11 -22.16 -4.00 2.15
CA ILE A 11 -21.54 -4.91 3.14
C ILE A 11 -20.18 -4.36 3.57
N CYS A 12 -19.33 -3.96 2.62
CA CYS A 12 -18.04 -3.37 2.94
C CYS A 12 -18.19 -2.07 3.73
N ALA A 13 -19.07 -1.15 3.31
CA ALA A 13 -19.32 0.11 4.00
C ALA A 13 -19.78 -0.08 5.46
N ARG A 14 -20.65 -1.07 5.73
CA ARG A 14 -21.04 -1.42 7.10
C ARG A 14 -19.86 -1.91 7.92
N ARG A 15 -19.01 -2.77 7.36
CA ARG A 15 -17.83 -3.30 8.06
C ARG A 15 -16.76 -2.22 8.30
N VAL A 16 -16.59 -1.29 7.35
CA VAL A 16 -15.74 -0.10 7.53
C VAL A 16 -16.24 0.72 8.71
N ARG A 17 -17.53 1.09 8.74
CA ARG A 17 -18.11 1.82 9.88
C ARG A 17 -17.98 1.08 11.21
N GLN A 18 -18.15 -0.23 11.21
CA GLN A 18 -18.00 -1.04 12.43
C GLN A 18 -16.57 -0.99 13.01
N ILE A 19 -15.55 -0.92 12.16
CA ILE A 19 -14.14 -0.93 12.60
C ILE A 19 -13.65 0.48 12.94
N TYR A 20 -14.03 1.47 12.14
CA TYR A 20 -13.45 2.82 12.19
C TYR A 20 -14.35 3.88 12.79
N ASP A 21 -15.65 3.59 12.98
CA ASP A 21 -16.67 4.58 13.32
C ASP A 21 -16.72 5.76 12.33
N ASP A 22 -16.33 5.49 11.08
CA ASP A 22 -16.21 6.45 9.96
C ASP A 22 -16.54 5.71 8.65
N ASP A 23 -16.97 6.42 7.61
CA ASP A 23 -17.15 5.86 6.27
C ASP A 23 -15.87 5.87 5.41
N LEU A 24 -14.85 6.62 5.81
CA LEU A 24 -13.53 6.73 5.15
C LEU A 24 -13.58 7.18 3.67
N THR A 25 -14.68 7.77 3.21
CA THR A 25 -14.90 8.08 1.78
C THR A 25 -14.23 9.38 1.34
N GLY A 26 -14.13 10.38 2.21
CA GLY A 26 -13.66 11.73 1.85
C GLY A 26 -12.17 12.00 2.04
N ALA A 27 -11.42 11.09 2.67
CA ALA A 27 -10.03 11.39 3.05
C ALA A 27 -9.05 11.17 1.88
N ALA A 28 -8.53 12.29 1.35
CA ALA A 28 -7.33 12.36 0.51
C ALA A 28 -6.07 12.53 1.37
N GLY A 29 -4.90 12.17 0.84
CA GLY A 29 -3.64 12.35 1.57
C GLY A 29 -2.73 11.12 1.57
N VAL A 30 -1.94 10.99 2.63
CA VAL A 30 -1.06 9.82 2.84
C VAL A 30 -1.72 8.89 3.86
N LEU A 31 -1.95 7.65 3.47
CA LEU A 31 -2.42 6.57 4.35
C LEU A 31 -1.20 5.73 4.73
N HIS A 32 -0.89 5.60 6.02
CA HIS A 32 0.17 4.71 6.49
C HIS A 32 -0.45 3.52 7.20
N VAL A 33 -0.22 2.31 6.67
CA VAL A 33 -0.68 1.07 7.30
C VAL A 33 0.49 0.43 8.02
N LEU A 34 0.34 0.23 9.33
CA LEU A 34 1.35 -0.40 10.17
C LEU A 34 0.69 -1.31 11.21
N ALA A 35 1.31 -2.44 11.48
CA ALA A 35 0.97 -3.27 12.62
C ALA A 35 1.86 -2.86 13.80
N ALA A 36 1.25 -2.58 14.95
CA ALA A 36 1.99 -2.19 16.13
C ALA A 36 1.34 -2.71 17.41
N TRP A 37 2.16 -2.86 18.44
CA TRP A 37 1.77 -3.38 19.74
C TRP A 37 2.32 -2.47 20.83
N GLN A 38 1.51 -2.20 21.84
CA GLN A 38 1.98 -1.54 23.06
C GLN A 38 2.23 -2.61 24.13
N PRO A 39 3.49 -2.79 24.58
CA PRO A 39 3.79 -3.68 25.68
C PRO A 39 3.09 -3.23 26.98
N PRO A 40 2.85 -4.14 27.94
CA PRO A 40 2.36 -3.77 29.26
C PRO A 40 3.22 -2.68 29.92
N PRO A 41 2.65 -1.85 30.80
CA PRO A 41 3.41 -0.84 31.54
C PRO A 41 4.51 -1.48 32.39
N VAL A 42 5.66 -0.83 32.48
CA VAL A 42 6.76 -1.22 33.37
C VAL A 42 6.87 -0.17 34.48
N ASN A 43 6.76 -0.59 35.75
CA ASN A 43 6.80 0.30 36.91
C ASN A 43 5.78 1.47 36.84
N GLY A 44 4.56 1.18 36.35
CA GLY A 44 3.50 2.18 36.20
C GLY A 44 3.71 3.18 35.04
N ARG A 45 4.76 3.04 34.23
CA ARG A 45 4.97 3.85 33.03
C ARG A 45 4.50 3.12 31.78
N LEU A 46 3.76 3.82 30.92
CA LEU A 46 3.36 3.32 29.62
C LEU A 46 4.59 2.97 28.78
N SER A 47 4.60 1.76 28.23
CA SER A 47 5.64 1.33 27.30
C SER A 47 5.44 2.00 25.93
N PRO A 48 6.52 2.29 25.18
CA PRO A 48 6.40 2.83 23.84
C PRO A 48 5.74 1.82 22.90
N LEU A 49 5.05 2.33 21.89
CA LEU A 49 4.51 1.51 20.81
C LEU A 49 5.65 0.85 20.02
N VAL A 50 5.55 -0.45 19.75
CA VAL A 50 6.52 -1.23 18.99
C VAL A 50 5.89 -1.65 17.67
N ALA A 51 6.53 -1.34 16.54
CA ALA A 51 6.10 -1.82 15.24
C ALA A 51 6.38 -3.33 15.12
N LEU A 52 5.37 -4.08 14.67
CA LEU A 52 5.50 -5.51 14.41
C LEU A 52 6.07 -5.73 13.02
N THR A 53 7.07 -6.60 12.90
CA THR A 53 7.64 -7.02 11.63
C THR A 53 6.91 -8.24 11.09
N THR A 54 6.73 -8.32 9.78
CA THR A 54 6.19 -9.52 9.12
C THR A 54 7.14 -10.71 9.31
N GLY A 55 6.57 -11.88 9.65
CA GLY A 55 7.33 -13.10 9.91
C GLY A 55 6.47 -14.21 10.53
N ALA A 56 7.02 -15.42 10.66
CA ALA A 56 6.29 -16.61 11.12
C ALA A 56 5.72 -16.50 12.55
N ALA A 57 6.23 -15.58 13.37
CA ALA A 57 5.77 -15.32 14.72
C ALA A 57 4.71 -14.21 14.81
N MET A 58 4.28 -13.64 13.67
CA MET A 58 3.29 -12.58 13.65
C MET A 58 1.92 -13.12 14.08
N PRO A 59 1.22 -12.49 15.05
CA PRO A 59 -0.12 -12.91 15.43
C PRO A 59 -1.07 -12.80 14.24
N GLU A 60 -1.87 -13.84 14.03
CA GLU A 60 -2.88 -13.83 12.98
C GLU A 60 -4.11 -13.05 13.41
N SER A 61 -4.60 -12.17 12.53
CA SER A 61 -5.83 -11.43 12.71
C SER A 61 -6.75 -11.67 11.52
N ARG A 62 -8.02 -11.99 11.81
CA ARG A 62 -9.05 -12.11 10.77
C ARG A 62 -9.46 -10.75 10.20
N THR A 63 -9.11 -9.66 10.88
CA THR A 63 -9.48 -8.29 10.52
C THR A 63 -8.40 -7.60 9.69
N ASP A 64 -7.12 -7.89 9.94
CA ASP A 64 -5.99 -7.21 9.28
C ASP A 64 -6.03 -7.33 7.75
N PRO A 65 -6.33 -8.50 7.15
CA PRO A 65 -6.46 -8.59 5.70
C PRO A 65 -7.59 -7.72 5.13
N PHE A 66 -8.66 -7.49 5.89
CA PHE A 66 -9.74 -6.61 5.46
C PHE A 66 -9.32 -5.14 5.56
N VAL A 67 -8.74 -4.73 6.69
CA VAL A 67 -8.23 -3.38 6.93
C VAL A 67 -7.18 -2.97 5.89
N LEU A 68 -6.21 -3.85 5.60
CA LEU A 68 -5.20 -3.62 4.58
C LEU A 68 -5.84 -3.43 3.19
N ARG A 69 -6.82 -4.27 2.84
CA ARG A 69 -7.54 -4.13 1.56
C ARG A 69 -8.34 -2.84 1.48
N VAL A 70 -9.00 -2.41 2.55
CA VAL A 70 -9.71 -1.12 2.61
C VAL A 70 -8.74 0.05 2.38
N ALA A 71 -7.56 0.03 3.01
CA ALA A 71 -6.54 1.05 2.78
C ALA A 71 -6.08 1.10 1.32
N ARG A 72 -5.77 -0.07 0.72
CA ARG A 72 -5.43 -0.20 -0.70
C ARG A 72 -6.55 0.25 -1.63
N ALA A 73 -7.80 -0.06 -1.27
CA ALA A 73 -9.00 0.32 -2.01
C ALA A 73 -9.31 1.81 -1.96
N ARG A 74 -8.77 2.54 -0.98
CA ARG A 74 -8.85 4.01 -0.94
C ARG A 74 -7.74 4.70 -1.71
N ALA A 75 -6.67 3.99 -2.07
CA ALA A 75 -5.47 4.58 -2.63
C ALA A 75 -5.51 4.70 -4.16
N ASP A 76 -4.91 5.76 -4.69
CA ASP A 76 -4.55 5.88 -6.11
C ASP A 76 -3.25 5.15 -6.39
N ALA A 77 -2.31 5.21 -5.45
CA ALA A 77 -1.06 4.47 -5.48
C ALA A 77 -0.71 3.85 -4.13
N ILE A 78 -0.02 2.71 -4.16
CA ILE A 78 0.56 2.06 -3.00
C ILE A 78 2.08 2.03 -3.17
N ILE A 79 2.79 2.59 -2.20
CA ILE A 79 4.25 2.50 -2.11
C ILE A 79 4.63 1.32 -1.22
N THR A 80 5.44 0.41 -1.73
CA THR A 80 6.15 -0.63 -0.98
C THR A 80 7.65 -0.50 -1.19
N THR A 81 8.45 -1.37 -0.56
CA THR A 81 9.90 -1.35 -0.71
C THR A 81 10.43 -2.62 -1.35
N GLY A 82 11.59 -2.54 -2.01
CA GLY A 82 12.30 -3.73 -2.49
C GLY A 82 12.67 -4.71 -1.36
N ARG A 83 12.79 -4.24 -0.11
CA ARG A 83 12.97 -5.09 1.07
C ARG A 83 11.71 -5.93 1.34
N ASN A 84 10.52 -5.33 1.26
CA ASN A 84 9.26 -6.03 1.47
C ASN A 84 9.05 -7.11 0.40
N LEU A 85 9.39 -6.85 -0.87
CA LEU A 85 9.29 -7.87 -1.92
C LEU A 85 10.13 -9.11 -1.61
N ARG A 86 11.34 -8.93 -1.06
CA ARG A 86 12.19 -10.07 -0.65
C ARG A 86 11.63 -10.81 0.57
N ALA A 87 11.02 -10.08 1.51
CA ALA A 87 10.45 -10.66 2.71
C ALA A 87 9.11 -11.38 2.43
N GLU A 88 8.36 -10.93 1.42
CA GLU A 88 7.03 -11.42 1.08
C GLU A 88 6.95 -11.78 -0.42
N PRO A 89 7.48 -12.95 -0.84
CA PRO A 89 7.57 -13.34 -2.26
C PRO A 89 6.22 -13.50 -2.97
N THR A 90 5.12 -13.56 -2.21
CA THR A 90 3.75 -13.67 -2.72
C THR A 90 2.99 -12.35 -2.66
N LEU A 91 3.66 -11.25 -2.27
CA LEU A 91 3.03 -9.95 -2.12
C LEU A 91 2.43 -9.48 -3.44
N THR A 92 1.17 -9.05 -3.35
CA THR A 92 0.44 -8.41 -4.44
C THR A 92 -0.40 -7.27 -3.89
N HIS A 93 -0.53 -6.20 -4.67
CA HIS A 93 -1.46 -5.10 -4.42
C HIS A 93 -2.79 -5.29 -5.16
N SER A 94 -2.97 -6.42 -5.84
CA SER A 94 -4.23 -6.74 -6.53
C SER A 94 -5.39 -6.72 -5.54
N LEU A 95 -6.43 -5.96 -5.90
CA LEU A 95 -7.75 -6.09 -5.28
C LEU A 95 -8.55 -7.25 -5.90
N GLU A 96 -7.97 -8.02 -6.81
CA GLU A 96 -8.52 -9.27 -7.36
C GLU A 96 -7.80 -10.44 -6.65
N SER A 97 -8.45 -11.06 -5.67
CA SER A 97 -7.94 -12.24 -4.95
C SER A 97 -9.07 -13.25 -4.75
N ARG A 98 -8.74 -14.55 -4.67
CA ARG A 98 -9.71 -15.64 -4.47
C ARG A 98 -10.36 -15.69 -3.08
N ARG A 99 -10.12 -14.70 -2.20
CA ARG A 99 -10.71 -14.64 -0.85
C ARG A 99 -12.04 -13.90 -0.90
N THR A 100 -13.02 -14.37 -0.12
CA THR A 100 -14.42 -13.89 -0.11
C THR A 100 -14.60 -12.39 0.07
N ASP A 101 -13.70 -11.71 0.80
CA ASP A 101 -13.81 -10.27 1.09
C ASP A 101 -13.40 -9.37 -0.09
N THR A 102 -12.97 -9.95 -1.21
CA THR A 102 -12.41 -9.23 -2.36
C THR A 102 -13.48 -8.49 -3.15
N SER A 103 -14.63 -9.14 -3.42
CA SER A 103 -15.70 -8.54 -4.21
C SER A 103 -16.31 -7.32 -3.53
N ILE A 104 -16.54 -7.42 -2.21
CA ILE A 104 -17.12 -6.33 -1.41
C ILE A 104 -16.22 -5.09 -1.37
N VAL A 105 -14.90 -5.27 -1.25
CA VAL A 105 -13.95 -4.15 -1.20
C VAL A 105 -13.81 -3.50 -2.57
N ARG A 106 -13.80 -4.29 -3.65
CA ARG A 106 -13.77 -3.77 -5.01
C ARG A 106 -15.03 -2.97 -5.32
N ALA A 107 -16.21 -3.53 -5.03
CA ALA A 107 -17.49 -2.85 -5.23
C ALA A 107 -17.54 -1.54 -4.43
N TRP A 108 -17.08 -1.55 -3.18
CA TRP A 108 -17.00 -0.36 -2.36
C TRP A 108 -16.04 0.71 -2.92
N ARG A 109 -14.86 0.31 -3.40
CA ARG A 109 -13.92 1.22 -4.08
C ARG A 109 -14.58 1.93 -5.26
N THR A 110 -15.28 1.18 -6.11
CA THR A 110 -15.84 1.73 -7.36
C THR A 110 -17.10 2.54 -7.14
N GLU A 111 -18.01 2.05 -6.28
CA GLU A 111 -19.36 2.59 -6.16
C GLU A 111 -19.52 3.63 -5.04
N ILE A 112 -18.71 3.53 -3.98
CA ILE A 112 -18.81 4.40 -2.80
C ILE A 112 -17.62 5.35 -2.70
N VAL A 113 -16.39 4.85 -2.89
CA VAL A 113 -15.18 5.70 -2.91
C VAL A 113 -15.02 6.42 -4.26
N GLY A 114 -15.64 5.91 -5.33
CA GLY A 114 -15.61 6.53 -6.66
C GLY A 114 -14.32 6.32 -7.45
N LYS A 115 -13.50 5.32 -7.10
CA LYS A 115 -12.22 5.03 -7.77
C LYS A 115 -12.33 3.83 -8.72
N SER A 116 -12.61 4.07 -9.99
CA SER A 116 -12.74 3.00 -11.00
C SER A 116 -11.40 2.53 -11.59
N SER A 117 -10.35 3.35 -11.51
CA SER A 117 -9.03 2.97 -12.02
C SER A 117 -8.29 1.99 -11.10
N PRO A 118 -7.50 1.06 -11.67
CA PRO A 118 -6.64 0.17 -10.89
C PRO A 118 -5.63 0.96 -10.03
N THR A 119 -5.37 0.50 -8.81
CA THR A 119 -4.40 1.13 -7.91
C THR A 119 -2.98 0.94 -8.45
N ALA A 120 -2.23 2.02 -8.60
CA ALA A 120 -0.83 1.95 -9.02
C ALA A 120 0.04 1.34 -7.92
N SER A 121 1.06 0.58 -8.30
CA SER A 121 2.04 -0.01 -7.40
C SER A 121 3.41 0.61 -7.62
N VAL A 122 4.01 1.15 -6.56
CA VAL A 122 5.30 1.81 -6.60
C VAL A 122 6.27 1.07 -5.68
N VAL A 123 7.39 0.62 -6.23
CA VAL A 123 8.45 -0.05 -5.48
C VAL A 123 9.58 0.94 -5.25
N LEU A 124 9.72 1.41 -4.02
CA LEU A 124 10.83 2.23 -3.57
C LEU A 124 12.05 1.35 -3.30
N THR A 125 13.14 1.62 -4.01
CA THR A 125 14.42 0.92 -3.81
C THR A 125 15.59 1.87 -4.03
N ARG A 126 16.75 1.56 -3.43
CA ARG A 126 18.00 2.29 -3.68
C ARG A 126 18.89 1.60 -4.70
N GLY A 127 18.73 0.28 -4.87
CA GLY A 127 19.57 -0.55 -5.73
C GLY A 127 18.88 -0.97 -7.04
N ALA A 128 19.67 -1.53 -7.95
CA ALA A 128 19.20 -2.09 -9.21
C ALA A 128 18.75 -3.56 -9.09
N GLU A 129 18.94 -4.20 -7.94
CA GLU A 129 18.52 -5.58 -7.69
C GLU A 129 17.03 -5.62 -7.36
N VAL A 130 16.22 -5.76 -8.41
CA VAL A 130 14.78 -5.96 -8.33
C VAL A 130 14.42 -7.19 -9.15
N ASP A 131 13.78 -8.16 -8.50
CA ASP A 131 13.23 -9.32 -9.20
C ASP A 131 11.96 -8.91 -9.96
N LEU A 132 12.10 -8.69 -11.27
CA LEU A 132 10.99 -8.33 -12.16
C LEU A 132 10.01 -9.50 -12.39
N SER A 133 10.36 -10.72 -11.99
CA SER A 133 9.43 -11.86 -12.02
C SER A 133 8.49 -11.90 -10.82
N HIS A 134 8.71 -11.05 -9.81
CA HIS A 134 7.90 -10.99 -8.60
C HIS A 134 6.41 -10.71 -8.90
N PRO A 135 5.45 -11.40 -8.22
CA PRO A 135 4.00 -11.26 -8.44
C PRO A 135 3.46 -9.83 -8.53
N LEU A 136 4.04 -8.90 -7.76
CA LEU A 136 3.68 -7.48 -7.79
C LEU A 136 3.81 -6.82 -9.19
N PHE A 137 4.75 -7.29 -10.03
CA PHE A 137 4.98 -6.73 -11.36
C PHE A 137 4.05 -7.32 -12.44
N HIS A 138 3.12 -8.20 -12.07
CA HIS A 138 2.16 -8.85 -12.98
C HIS A 138 0.71 -8.36 -12.78
N GLY A 139 -0.21 -8.68 -13.69
CA GLY A 139 -1.65 -8.31 -13.65
C GLY A 139 -2.04 -7.08 -14.50
N ASP A 140 -2.95 -6.24 -14.02
CA ASP A 140 -3.45 -5.05 -14.74
C ASP A 140 -3.10 -3.69 -14.10
N ASN A 141 -2.43 -3.70 -12.94
CA ASN A 141 -2.08 -2.46 -12.24
C ASN A 141 -0.90 -1.74 -12.92
N ARG A 142 -0.86 -0.41 -12.88
CA ARG A 142 0.35 0.35 -13.24
C ARG A 142 1.47 0.01 -12.25
N ARG A 143 2.67 -0.28 -12.73
CA ARG A 143 3.85 -0.54 -11.87
C ARG A 143 4.99 0.39 -12.16
N THR A 144 5.55 0.92 -11.09
CA THR A 144 6.70 1.82 -11.16
C THR A 144 7.76 1.37 -10.17
N ILE A 145 9.01 1.32 -10.63
CA ILE A 145 10.18 1.27 -9.75
C ILE A 145 10.68 2.69 -9.55
N PHE A 146 10.66 3.17 -8.32
CA PHE A 146 11.17 4.49 -7.95
C PHE A 146 12.53 4.33 -7.28
N THR A 147 13.59 4.81 -7.93
CA THR A 147 14.97 4.48 -7.56
C THR A 147 15.95 5.61 -7.89
N SER A 148 17.23 5.38 -7.63
CA SER A 148 18.28 6.35 -7.97
C SER A 148 18.47 6.47 -9.49
N THR A 149 18.92 7.63 -9.97
CA THR A 149 19.27 7.84 -11.39
C THR A 149 20.23 6.76 -11.91
N ALA A 150 21.21 6.36 -11.09
CA ALA A 150 22.16 5.31 -11.44
C ALA A 150 21.49 3.94 -11.59
N ALA A 151 20.69 3.51 -10.62
CA ALA A 151 19.98 2.23 -10.67
C ALA A 151 18.92 2.20 -11.79
N ALA A 152 18.26 3.33 -12.05
CA ALA A 152 17.28 3.45 -13.12
C ALA A 152 17.92 3.17 -14.49
N ARG A 153 19.13 3.68 -14.75
CA ARG A 153 19.86 3.39 -16.00
C ARG A 153 20.06 1.89 -16.21
N SER A 154 20.45 1.16 -15.15
CA SER A 154 20.67 -0.28 -15.23
C SER A 154 19.37 -1.07 -15.41
N LEU A 155 18.26 -0.62 -14.82
CA LEU A 155 16.98 -1.34 -14.82
C LEU A 155 16.14 -1.13 -16.08
N ARG A 156 16.26 0.03 -16.75
CA ARG A 156 15.32 0.46 -17.81
C ARG A 156 15.03 -0.58 -18.88
N ALA A 157 16.04 -1.23 -19.45
CA ALA A 157 15.83 -2.19 -20.53
C ALA A 157 15.03 -3.41 -20.06
N ALA A 158 15.42 -4.00 -18.93
CA ALA A 158 14.74 -5.17 -18.37
C ALA A 158 13.32 -4.82 -17.87
N ALA A 159 13.16 -3.67 -17.21
CA ALA A 159 11.87 -3.21 -16.73
C ALA A 159 10.90 -2.89 -17.88
N ALA A 160 11.38 -2.25 -18.96
CA ALA A 160 10.56 -2.01 -20.15
C ALA A 160 10.08 -3.31 -20.79
N ALA A 161 10.93 -4.34 -20.88
CA ALA A 161 10.54 -5.66 -21.36
C ALA A 161 9.47 -6.32 -20.47
N ALA A 162 9.43 -5.99 -19.18
CA ALA A 162 8.41 -6.43 -18.23
C ALA A 162 7.19 -5.50 -18.14
N GLY A 163 7.12 -4.42 -18.93
CA GLY A 163 6.04 -3.43 -18.85
C GLY A 163 6.01 -2.63 -17.54
N VAL A 164 7.18 -2.44 -16.90
CA VAL A 164 7.36 -1.72 -15.65
C VAL A 164 8.03 -0.37 -15.91
N GLU A 165 7.43 0.71 -15.42
CA GLU A 165 8.02 2.05 -15.49
C GLU A 165 9.19 2.18 -14.50
N VAL A 166 10.24 2.89 -14.88
CA VAL A 166 11.38 3.18 -13.99
C VAL A 166 11.61 4.68 -13.88
N ILE A 167 11.47 5.20 -12.67
CA ILE A 167 11.71 6.60 -12.33
C ILE A 167 13.01 6.70 -11.56
N GLY A 168 13.97 7.42 -12.13
CA GLY A 168 15.27 7.70 -11.53
C GLY A 168 15.31 9.12 -10.98
N VAL A 169 15.67 9.27 -9.71
CA VAL A 169 15.90 10.56 -9.05
C VAL A 169 17.25 10.55 -8.33
N ASP A 170 17.80 11.73 -8.02
CA ASP A 170 19.13 11.79 -7.40
C ASP A 170 19.13 11.30 -5.95
N ARG A 171 18.06 11.58 -5.21
CA ARG A 171 17.89 11.19 -3.80
C ARG A 171 16.57 10.45 -3.60
N PRO A 172 16.50 9.14 -3.91
CA PRO A 172 15.28 8.37 -3.72
C PRO A 172 14.96 8.22 -2.23
N GLY A 173 13.72 8.57 -1.86
CA GLY A 173 13.19 8.50 -0.51
C GLY A 173 11.67 8.55 -0.52
N ILE A 174 11.03 8.25 0.62
CA ILE A 174 9.57 8.15 0.66
C ILE A 174 8.88 9.49 0.37
N HIS A 175 9.43 10.59 0.89
CA HIS A 175 8.95 11.95 0.60
C HIS A 175 9.03 12.31 -0.88
N ALA A 176 10.15 11.97 -1.53
CA ALA A 176 10.33 12.21 -2.96
C ALA A 176 9.35 11.38 -3.80
N ALA A 177 9.10 10.13 -3.42
CA ALA A 177 8.13 9.28 -4.11
C ALA A 177 6.68 9.79 -3.94
N ILE A 178 6.29 10.21 -2.73
CA ILE A 178 4.96 10.80 -2.48
C ILE A 178 4.78 12.11 -3.26
N THR A 179 5.79 12.97 -3.26
CA THR A 179 5.78 14.25 -3.99
C THR A 179 5.61 14.00 -5.48
N TRP A 180 6.41 13.09 -6.05
CA TRP A 180 6.31 12.69 -7.45
C TRP A 180 4.91 12.15 -7.80
N LEU A 181 4.32 11.29 -6.95
CA LEU A 181 2.96 10.77 -7.19
C LEU A 181 1.89 11.87 -7.19
N ARG A 182 2.06 12.90 -6.36
CA ARG A 182 1.12 14.02 -6.32
C ARG A 182 1.28 14.95 -7.50
N GLU A 183 2.51 15.38 -7.76
CA GLU A 183 2.80 16.42 -8.75
C GLU A 183 2.77 15.90 -10.20
N GLU A 184 3.29 14.69 -10.44
CA GLU A 184 3.49 14.15 -11.79
C GLU A 184 2.42 13.11 -12.19
N ARG A 185 1.60 12.66 -11.24
CA ARG A 185 0.54 11.66 -11.47
C ARG A 185 -0.84 12.08 -10.99
N ASP A 186 -0.96 13.23 -10.32
CA ASP A 186 -2.21 13.74 -9.74
C ASP A 186 -2.91 12.72 -8.83
N TYR A 187 -2.13 11.93 -8.09
CA TYR A 187 -2.68 10.96 -7.15
C TYR A 187 -3.04 11.63 -5.83
N ALA A 188 -4.34 11.72 -5.56
CA ALA A 188 -4.88 12.34 -4.35
C ALA A 188 -4.58 11.52 -3.09
N THR A 189 -4.62 10.18 -3.19
CA THR A 189 -4.43 9.28 -2.05
C THR A 189 -3.28 8.30 -2.29
N VAL A 190 -2.27 8.34 -1.41
CA VAL A 190 -1.12 7.43 -1.46
C VAL A 190 -1.11 6.54 -0.22
N CYS A 191 -1.21 5.23 -0.39
CA CYS A 191 -0.99 4.26 0.67
C CYS A 191 0.50 3.94 0.79
N VAL A 192 1.02 3.90 2.00
CA VAL A 192 2.41 3.58 2.30
C VAL A 192 2.42 2.29 3.10
N GLU A 193 3.01 1.25 2.49
CA GLU A 193 3.18 -0.10 3.02
C GLU A 193 4.68 -0.41 3.05
N VAL A 194 5.40 0.23 3.97
CA VAL A 194 6.86 0.19 4.05
C VAL A 194 7.31 -0.26 5.44
N GLY A 195 8.54 -0.78 5.53
CA GLY A 195 9.11 -1.16 6.82
C GLY A 195 9.36 0.04 7.76
N PRO A 196 9.53 -0.21 9.07
CA PRO A 196 9.61 0.85 10.09
C PRO A 196 10.67 1.93 9.81
N SER A 197 11.82 1.55 9.27
CA SER A 197 12.89 2.52 8.97
C SER A 197 12.50 3.54 7.91
N THR A 198 11.80 3.09 6.86
CA THR A 198 11.33 3.97 5.78
C THR A 198 10.10 4.75 6.22
N GLY A 199 9.19 4.11 6.97
CA GLY A 199 7.99 4.76 7.49
C GLY A 199 8.32 5.85 8.52
N ALA A 200 9.35 5.67 9.33
CA ALA A 200 9.81 6.65 10.30
C ALA A 200 10.24 7.99 9.67
N GLU A 201 10.61 8.01 8.38
CA GLU A 201 10.93 9.25 7.66
C GLU A 201 9.71 10.17 7.51
N LEU A 202 8.47 9.64 7.55
CA LEU A 202 7.23 10.43 7.44
C LEU A 202 6.90 11.25 8.70
N TYR A 203 7.56 10.97 9.82
CA TYR A 203 7.28 11.58 11.13
C TYR A 203 8.40 12.50 11.61
N ARG A 204 9.34 12.84 10.72
CA ARG A 204 10.47 13.74 10.96
C ARG A 204 10.36 14.92 10.02
#